data_AF-A0A1M6Q7Y8-F1
#
_entry.id   AF-A0A1M6Q7Y8-F1
#
_cell.length_a   1.000
_cell.length_b   1.000
_cell.length_c   1.000
_cell.angle_alpha   90.00
_cell.angle_beta   90.00
_cell.angle_gamma   90.00
#
_symmetry.space_group_name_H-M   'P 1'
#
loop_
_entity.id
_entity.type
_entity.pdbx_description
1 polymer ?
#
loop_
_entity_poly.entity_id
_entity_poly.type
_entity_poly.pdbx_seq_one_letter_code
_entity_poly.pdbx_strand_id
1 'polypeptide(L)'
;MSKSLYELAAEMVTAQASHVAMTPDEMAEAITKAYQTLASIKSMEEAGEAPEVETEPAEEIPEKLLKLREAPLRSIRQKSVVCLECGAEFKMLTNKHLEQHGMTANEYRAKYGMKKRQPLSCKSLSADRAKVAKEKGLADKLVAARTAKKADAKKAKAPKKKAAPKADALAE
;
A
#
# COMPACT_ATOMS: atom_id res chain seq x y z
N MET A 1 10.50 -21.39 -40.89
CA MET A 1 10.05 -20.10 -41.47
C MET A 1 9.75 -19.17 -40.32
N SER A 2 10.35 -17.98 -40.27
CA SER A 2 9.99 -16.94 -39.31
C SER A 2 8.58 -16.43 -39.64
N LYS A 3 7.65 -16.51 -38.68
CA LYS A 3 6.29 -16.00 -38.86
C LYS A 3 6.32 -14.47 -39.02
N SER A 4 5.47 -13.95 -39.89
CA SER A 4 5.34 -12.50 -40.05
C SER A 4 4.59 -11.88 -38.86
N LEU A 5 4.77 -10.57 -38.59
CA LEU A 5 4.05 -9.88 -37.51
C LEU A 5 2.52 -9.97 -37.65
N TYR A 6 2.02 -9.93 -38.89
CA TYR A 6 0.59 -10.06 -39.18
C TYR A 6 0.05 -11.45 -38.83
N GLU A 7 0.86 -12.49 -39.08
CA GLU A 7 0.53 -13.88 -38.80
C GLU A 7 0.50 -14.14 -37.28
N LEU A 8 1.47 -13.59 -36.54
CA LEU A 8 1.47 -13.61 -35.06
C LEU A 8 0.27 -12.89 -34.46
N ALA A 9 -0.07 -11.69 -34.96
CA ALA A 9 -1.24 -10.95 -34.48
C ALA A 9 -2.54 -11.73 -34.73
N ALA A 10 -2.69 -12.33 -35.91
CA ALA A 10 -3.85 -13.16 -36.25
C ALA A 10 -3.95 -14.41 -35.35
N GLU A 11 -2.85 -15.09 -35.09
CA GLU A 11 -2.81 -16.24 -34.17
C GLU A 11 -3.20 -15.86 -32.73
N MET A 12 -2.78 -14.70 -32.24
CA MET A 12 -3.16 -14.23 -30.90
C MET A 12 -4.66 -13.94 -30.79
N VAL A 13 -5.24 -13.27 -31.80
CA VAL A 13 -6.67 -12.94 -31.79
C VAL A 13 -7.53 -14.17 -32.01
N THR A 14 -7.13 -15.09 -32.89
CA THR A 14 -7.86 -16.36 -33.08
C THR A 14 -7.82 -17.23 -31.81
N ALA A 15 -6.67 -17.29 -31.12
CA ALA A 15 -6.58 -17.96 -29.83
C ALA A 15 -7.53 -17.33 -28.80
N GLN A 16 -7.61 -15.99 -28.73
CA GLN A 16 -8.51 -15.31 -27.80
C GLN A 16 -9.99 -15.48 -28.17
N ALA A 17 -10.32 -15.47 -29.46
CA ALA A 17 -11.67 -15.70 -29.97
C ALA A 17 -12.16 -17.14 -29.69
N SER A 18 -11.24 -18.11 -29.53
CA SER A 18 -11.60 -19.46 -29.09
C SER A 18 -11.98 -19.54 -27.60
N HIS A 19 -11.56 -18.57 -26.79
CA HIS A 19 -11.85 -18.49 -25.35
C HIS A 19 -13.02 -17.54 -25.02
N VAL A 20 -13.24 -16.50 -25.82
CA VAL A 20 -14.28 -15.49 -25.61
C VAL A 20 -14.97 -15.17 -26.93
N ALA A 21 -16.31 -15.21 -26.94
CA ALA A 21 -17.08 -14.74 -28.09
C ALA A 21 -16.91 -13.22 -28.24
N MET A 22 -16.44 -12.79 -29.41
CA MET A 22 -16.18 -11.39 -29.73
C MET A 22 -17.06 -10.94 -30.90
N THR A 23 -17.44 -9.68 -30.90
CA THR A 23 -18.11 -9.04 -32.02
C THR A 23 -17.12 -8.76 -33.16
N PRO A 24 -17.59 -8.59 -34.42
CA PRO A 24 -16.69 -8.30 -35.54
C PRO A 24 -15.87 -7.01 -35.35
N ASP A 25 -16.45 -5.99 -34.70
CA ASP A 25 -15.76 -4.73 -34.42
C ASP A 25 -14.65 -4.94 -33.38
N GLU A 26 -14.90 -5.70 -32.31
CA GLU A 26 -13.90 -6.05 -31.30
C GLU A 26 -12.76 -6.88 -31.89
N MET A 27 -13.04 -7.78 -32.85
CA MET A 27 -12.00 -8.52 -33.54
C MET A 27 -11.10 -7.59 -34.38
N ALA A 28 -11.69 -6.63 -35.10
CA ALA A 28 -10.92 -5.67 -35.90
C ALA A 28 -10.03 -4.78 -35.01
N GLU A 29 -10.56 -4.32 -33.87
CA GLU A 29 -9.78 -3.59 -32.87
C GLU A 29 -8.68 -4.44 -32.24
N ALA A 30 -8.96 -5.71 -31.91
CA ALA A 30 -7.98 -6.59 -31.30
C ALA A 30 -6.80 -6.86 -32.24
N ILE A 31 -7.07 -7.08 -33.53
CA ILE A 31 -6.03 -7.30 -34.55
C ILE A 31 -5.15 -6.06 -34.70
N THR A 32 -5.76 -4.88 -34.79
CA THR A 32 -5.01 -3.62 -34.93
C THR A 32 -4.15 -3.31 -33.71
N LYS A 33 -4.70 -3.49 -32.50
CA LYS A 33 -3.96 -3.31 -31.23
C LYS A 33 -2.82 -4.32 -31.11
N ALA A 34 -3.07 -5.61 -31.37
CA ALA A 34 -2.04 -6.65 -31.30
C ALA A 34 -0.91 -6.42 -32.32
N TYR A 35 -1.24 -5.97 -33.53
CA TYR A 35 -0.23 -5.61 -34.52
C TYR A 35 0.63 -4.42 -34.07
N GLN A 36 0.01 -3.36 -33.54
CA GLN A 36 0.71 -2.17 -33.05
C GLN A 36 1.66 -2.50 -31.90
N THR A 37 1.24 -3.34 -30.94
CA THR A 37 2.10 -3.74 -29.82
C THR A 37 3.28 -4.56 -30.31
N LEU A 38 3.06 -5.55 -31.18
CA LEU A 38 4.12 -6.36 -31.75
C LEU A 38 5.09 -5.54 -32.62
N ALA A 39 4.57 -4.58 -33.41
CA ALA A 39 5.40 -3.67 -34.20
C ALA A 39 6.23 -2.74 -33.31
N SER A 40 5.68 -2.28 -32.19
CA SER A 40 6.40 -1.47 -31.19
C SER A 40 7.53 -2.29 -30.56
N ILE A 41 7.23 -3.51 -30.10
CA ILE A 41 8.24 -4.42 -29.52
C ILE A 41 9.36 -4.71 -30.52
N LYS A 42 9.02 -5.03 -31.78
CA LYS A 42 10.03 -5.28 -32.81
C LYS A 42 10.92 -4.05 -33.07
N SER A 43 10.33 -2.86 -33.09
CA SER A 43 11.08 -1.60 -33.29
C SER A 43 12.01 -1.32 -32.10
N MET A 44 11.59 -1.65 -30.88
CA MET A 44 12.42 -1.57 -29.67
C MET A 44 13.58 -2.58 -29.72
N GLU A 45 13.31 -3.83 -30.11
CA GLU A 45 14.33 -4.87 -30.29
C GLU A 45 15.38 -4.49 -31.34
N GLU A 46 14.97 -3.90 -32.48
CA GLU A 46 15.90 -3.46 -33.55
C GLU A 46 16.70 -2.21 -33.16
N ALA A 47 16.16 -1.35 -32.28
CA ALA A 47 16.87 -0.19 -31.73
C ALA A 47 17.84 -0.54 -30.59
N GLY A 48 17.85 -1.80 -30.11
CA GLY A 48 18.63 -2.20 -28.95
C GLY A 48 18.07 -1.68 -27.62
N GLU A 49 16.82 -1.21 -27.63
CA GLU A 49 16.10 -0.74 -26.46
C GLU A 49 15.18 -1.88 -25.98
N ALA A 50 15.47 -2.42 -24.80
CA ALA A 50 14.62 -3.46 -24.22
C ALA A 50 13.20 -2.92 -24.01
N PRO A 51 12.15 -3.75 -24.13
CA PRO A 51 10.78 -3.28 -23.99
C PRO A 51 10.55 -2.77 -22.57
N GLU A 52 10.33 -1.46 -22.44
CA GLU A 52 9.59 -0.87 -21.32
C GLU A 52 8.18 -1.47 -21.36
N VAL A 53 8.03 -2.58 -20.63
CA VAL A 53 6.76 -2.97 -20.02
C VAL A 53 6.20 -1.70 -19.38
N GLU A 54 4.92 -1.40 -19.62
CA GLU A 54 4.16 -0.32 -18.99
C GLU A 54 4.21 -0.41 -17.44
N THR A 55 5.34 0.00 -16.90
CA THR A 55 5.54 0.56 -15.59
C THR A 55 5.98 1.98 -15.90
N GLU A 56 5.14 2.96 -15.58
CA GLU A 56 5.44 4.39 -15.74
C GLU A 56 6.93 4.66 -15.45
N PRO A 57 7.59 5.47 -16.30
CA PRO A 57 9.01 5.41 -16.56
C PRO A 57 9.83 5.51 -15.28
N ALA A 58 10.66 4.49 -15.09
CA ALA A 58 11.67 4.41 -14.06
C ALA A 58 13.01 5.00 -14.53
N GLU A 59 13.03 5.96 -15.45
CA GLU A 59 14.27 6.64 -15.84
C GLU A 59 14.02 8.14 -15.95
N GLU A 60 14.11 8.81 -14.80
CA GLU A 60 14.69 10.15 -14.64
C GLU A 60 14.75 10.45 -13.14
N ILE A 61 15.95 10.38 -12.56
CA ILE A 61 16.21 10.76 -11.18
C ILE A 61 15.96 12.29 -11.05
N PRO A 62 15.12 12.75 -10.10
CA PRO A 62 13.86 13.39 -10.50
C PRO A 62 13.66 14.78 -9.88
N GLU A 63 13.30 15.77 -10.69
CA GLU A 63 12.66 16.99 -10.16
C GLU A 63 11.42 16.66 -9.33
N LYS A 64 10.67 15.61 -9.72
CA LYS A 64 9.47 15.15 -9.01
C LYS A 64 9.77 14.65 -7.61
N LEU A 65 10.95 14.06 -7.36
CA LEU A 65 11.31 13.52 -6.05
C LEU A 65 11.90 14.58 -5.14
N LEU A 66 12.57 15.60 -5.69
CA LEU A 66 12.84 16.85 -4.97
C LEU A 66 11.53 17.52 -4.53
N LYS A 67 10.55 17.68 -5.44
CA LYS A 67 9.20 18.20 -5.15
C LYS A 67 8.42 17.32 -4.14
N LEU A 68 8.64 16.01 -4.14
CA LEU A 68 8.04 15.08 -3.16
C LEU A 68 8.74 15.10 -1.81
N ARG A 69 10.05 15.38 -1.76
CA ARG A 69 10.80 15.61 -0.51
C ARG A 69 10.35 16.90 0.17
N GLU A 70 10.03 17.94 -0.61
CA GLU A 70 9.44 19.19 -0.12
C GLU A 70 8.02 19.00 0.44
N ALA A 71 7.25 18.08 -0.14
CA ALA A 71 5.89 17.76 0.30
C ALA A 71 5.72 16.24 0.54
N PRO A 72 6.22 15.72 1.68
CA PRO A 72 6.24 14.29 2.01
C PRO A 72 4.86 13.61 1.92
N LEU A 73 3.79 14.36 2.19
CA LEU A 73 2.40 13.87 2.09
C LEU A 73 1.96 13.58 0.65
N ARG A 74 2.58 14.21 -0.36
CA ARG A 74 2.32 13.94 -1.78
C ARG A 74 2.88 12.60 -2.24
N SER A 75 3.81 12.01 -1.49
CA SER A 75 4.29 10.65 -1.75
C SER A 75 3.18 9.59 -1.60
N ILE A 76 2.15 9.87 -0.80
CA ILE A 76 1.02 8.97 -0.57
C ILE A 76 -0.10 9.30 -1.56
N ARG A 77 -0.17 8.53 -2.66
CA ARG A 77 -1.22 8.66 -3.68
C ARG A 77 -2.46 7.84 -3.31
N GLN A 78 -3.49 7.90 -4.16
CA GLN A 78 -4.71 7.13 -3.95
C GLN A 78 -4.48 5.62 -4.08
N LYS A 79 -3.77 5.18 -5.13
CA LYS A 79 -3.54 3.76 -5.46
C LYS A 79 -2.11 3.29 -5.13
N SER A 80 -1.12 4.18 -5.12
CA SER A 80 0.29 3.88 -4.83
C SER A 80 0.89 4.82 -3.77
N VAL A 81 2.09 4.50 -3.31
CA VAL A 81 2.95 5.27 -2.41
C VAL A 81 4.36 5.23 -2.97
N VAL A 82 4.98 6.39 -3.14
CA VAL A 82 6.35 6.51 -3.64
C VAL A 82 7.33 6.55 -2.47
N CYS A 83 8.41 5.78 -2.53
CA CYS A 83 9.51 5.90 -1.56
C CYS A 83 10.32 7.17 -1.82
N LEU A 84 10.58 7.97 -0.79
CA LEU A 84 11.31 9.24 -0.90
C LEU A 84 12.84 9.07 -0.94
N GLU A 85 13.33 7.86 -0.66
CA GLU A 85 14.75 7.50 -0.76
C GLU A 85 15.09 7.00 -2.17
N CYS A 86 14.34 6.01 -2.67
CA CYS A 86 14.66 5.34 -3.94
C CYS A 86 13.68 5.62 -5.09
N GLY A 87 12.58 6.34 -4.87
CA GLY A 87 11.60 6.65 -5.92
C GLY A 87 10.70 5.49 -6.35
N ALA A 88 10.91 4.28 -5.82
CA ALA A 88 10.10 3.12 -6.18
C ALA A 88 8.65 3.26 -5.69
N GLU A 89 7.70 2.81 -6.52
CA GLU A 89 6.26 2.85 -6.22
C GLU A 89 5.77 1.53 -5.62
N PHE A 90 5.05 1.63 -4.49
CA PHE A 90 4.49 0.49 -3.78
C PHE A 90 3.05 0.75 -3.36
N LYS A 91 2.27 -0.29 -3.04
CA LYS A 91 0.96 -0.11 -2.37
C LYS A 91 1.11 0.32 -0.89
N MET A 92 2.23 -0.06 -0.28
CA MET A 92 2.59 0.24 1.10
C MET A 92 4.10 0.14 1.28
N LEU A 93 4.69 1.11 1.98
CA LEU A 93 6.07 1.01 2.44
C LEU A 93 6.10 0.05 3.65
N THR A 94 6.71 -1.11 3.43
CA THR A 94 6.89 -2.14 4.45
C THR A 94 8.18 -1.91 5.22
N ASN A 95 8.28 -2.44 6.45
CA ASN A 95 9.52 -2.38 7.22
C ASN A 95 10.69 -3.02 6.46
N LYS A 96 10.46 -4.13 5.75
CA LYS A 96 11.48 -4.79 4.94
C LYS A 96 12.12 -3.87 3.90
N HIS A 97 11.32 -3.01 3.26
CA HIS A 97 11.85 -2.03 2.31
C HIS A 97 12.63 -0.91 3.02
N LEU A 98 12.17 -0.46 4.17
CA LEU A 98 12.88 0.56 4.95
C LEU A 98 14.20 0.04 5.55
N GLU A 99 14.24 -1.26 5.90
CA GLU A 99 15.44 -1.97 6.35
C GLU A 99 16.52 -2.02 5.27
N GLN A 100 16.14 -2.12 3.99
CA GLN A 100 17.08 -2.01 2.86
C GLN A 100 17.79 -0.64 2.83
N HIS A 101 17.11 0.40 3.33
CA HIS A 101 17.66 1.75 3.46
C HIS A 101 18.30 2.00 4.85
N GLY A 102 18.36 0.98 5.71
CA GLY A 102 18.93 1.09 7.06
C GLY A 102 18.10 1.96 8.02
N MET A 103 16.79 2.10 7.79
CA MET A 103 15.92 2.95 8.60
C MET A 103 14.69 2.20 9.11
N THR A 104 14.17 2.66 10.25
CA THR A 104 12.86 2.25 10.74
C THR A 104 11.74 3.16 10.20
N ALA A 105 10.50 2.69 10.24
CA ALA A 105 9.34 3.51 9.88
C ALA A 105 9.21 4.81 10.72
N ASN A 106 9.72 4.82 11.95
CA ASN A 106 9.70 6.01 12.79
C ASN A 106 10.76 7.03 12.37
N GLU A 107 11.97 6.55 12.06
CA GLU A 107 13.06 7.40 11.54
C GLU A 107 12.72 7.95 10.16
N TYR A 108 12.12 7.13 9.28
CA TYR A 108 11.64 7.60 7.97
C TYR A 108 10.63 8.75 8.14
N ARG A 109 9.67 8.63 9.06
CA ARG A 109 8.72 9.70 9.33
C ARG A 109 9.40 10.95 9.91
N ALA A 110 10.37 10.77 10.79
CA ALA A 110 11.12 11.88 11.38
C ALA A 110 11.97 12.63 10.34
N LYS A 111 12.69 11.89 9.49
CA LYS A 111 13.54 12.41 8.41
C LYS A 111 12.77 13.31 7.45
N TYR A 112 11.53 12.94 7.15
CA TYR A 112 10.65 13.69 6.25
C TYR A 112 9.58 14.51 6.98
N GLY A 113 9.70 14.78 8.29
CA GLY A 113 8.75 15.64 9.00
C GLY A 113 7.28 15.17 9.01
N MET A 114 7.02 13.87 8.81
CA MET A 114 5.68 13.30 8.84
C MET A 114 5.17 13.08 10.28
N LYS A 115 3.85 13.14 10.47
CA LYS A 115 3.21 12.81 11.76
C LYS A 115 3.56 11.38 12.16
N LYS A 116 3.87 11.15 13.44
CA LYS A 116 4.25 9.82 13.99
C LYS A 116 3.26 8.69 13.69
N ARG A 117 1.96 9.00 13.57
CA ARG A 117 0.89 8.03 13.28
C ARG A 117 0.43 8.04 11.82
N GLN A 118 1.15 8.71 10.93
CA GLN A 118 0.80 8.77 9.52
C GLN A 118 0.97 7.38 8.88
N PRO A 119 -0.07 6.85 8.20
CA PRO A 119 0.06 5.60 7.46
C PRO A 119 1.02 5.80 6.28
N LEU A 120 1.89 4.81 6.05
CA LEU A 120 2.79 4.73 4.90
C LEU A 120 2.21 3.82 3.79
N SER A 121 0.88 3.72 3.75
CA SER A 121 0.09 2.96 2.78
C SER A 121 -0.76 3.88 1.92
N CYS A 122 -1.12 3.43 0.72
CA CYS A 122 -2.00 4.22 -0.14
C CYS A 122 -3.38 4.42 0.51
N LYS A 123 -4.08 5.47 0.07
CA LYS A 123 -5.37 5.85 0.68
C LYS A 123 -6.44 4.78 0.48
N SER A 124 -6.48 4.13 -0.69
CA SER A 124 -7.44 3.04 -0.96
C SER A 124 -7.24 1.88 0.01
N LEU A 125 -6.01 1.37 0.15
CA LEU A 125 -5.71 0.25 1.04
C LEU A 125 -6.03 0.56 2.51
N SER A 126 -5.78 1.80 2.94
CA SER A 126 -6.10 2.25 4.29
C SER A 126 -7.63 2.31 4.52
N ALA A 127 -8.38 2.77 3.51
CA ALA A 127 -9.83 2.82 3.55
C ALA A 127 -10.45 1.41 3.53
N ASP A 128 -9.93 0.50 2.72
CA ASP A 128 -10.42 -0.88 2.63
C ASP A 128 -10.22 -1.62 3.95
N ARG A 129 -9.04 -1.49 4.56
CA ARG A 129 -8.78 -2.02 5.90
C ARG A 129 -9.71 -1.43 6.96
N ALA A 130 -10.03 -0.14 6.87
CA ALA A 130 -10.97 0.50 7.78
C ALA A 130 -12.41 -0.02 7.60
N LYS A 131 -12.86 -0.26 6.35
CA LYS A 131 -14.17 -0.88 6.06
C LYS A 131 -14.28 -2.28 6.66
N VAL A 132 -13.29 -3.14 6.37
CA VAL A 132 -13.24 -4.51 6.92
C VAL A 132 -13.22 -4.50 8.46
N ALA A 133 -12.52 -3.55 9.07
CA ALA A 133 -12.49 -3.43 10.53
C ALA A 133 -13.85 -3.02 11.13
N LYS A 134 -14.61 -2.17 10.44
CA LYS A 134 -15.97 -1.78 10.83
C LYS A 134 -16.93 -2.96 10.70
N GLU A 135 -16.90 -3.67 9.58
CA GLU A 135 -17.73 -4.87 9.35
C GLU A 135 -17.48 -5.95 10.42
N LYS A 136 -16.23 -6.13 10.84
CA LYS A 136 -15.87 -7.12 11.88
C LYS A 136 -16.17 -6.66 13.32
N GLY A 137 -16.73 -5.46 13.51
CA GLY A 137 -17.07 -4.90 14.82
C GLY A 137 -15.86 -4.69 15.74
N LEU A 138 -14.66 -4.44 15.18
CA LEU A 138 -13.45 -4.23 16.00
C LEU A 138 -13.55 -2.95 16.83
N ALA A 139 -14.27 -1.94 16.36
CA ALA A 139 -14.48 -0.69 17.08
C ALA A 139 -15.19 -0.92 18.42
N ASP A 140 -16.29 -1.68 18.41
CA ASP A 140 -17.09 -1.94 19.62
C ASP A 140 -16.34 -2.81 20.62
N LYS A 141 -15.62 -3.82 20.11
CA LYS A 141 -14.71 -4.66 20.93
C LYS A 141 -13.61 -3.84 21.61
N LEU A 142 -13.05 -2.84 20.91
CA LEU A 142 -12.05 -1.93 21.49
C LEU A 142 -12.65 -1.00 22.55
N VAL A 143 -13.88 -0.52 22.37
CA VAL A 143 -14.58 0.30 23.37
C VAL A 143 -14.86 -0.52 24.63
N ALA A 144 -15.40 -1.73 24.49
CA ALA A 144 -15.66 -2.64 25.60
C ALA A 144 -14.37 -3.01 26.36
N ALA A 145 -13.27 -3.29 25.66
CA ALA A 145 -11.99 -3.57 26.30
C ALA A 145 -11.43 -2.35 27.06
N ARG A 146 -11.67 -1.13 26.57
CA ARG A 146 -11.24 0.10 27.25
C ARG A 146 -12.07 0.40 28.50
N THR A 147 -13.38 0.16 28.48
CA THR A 147 -14.24 0.37 29.65
C THR A 147 -13.92 -0.65 30.74
N ALA A 148 -13.69 -1.92 30.38
CA ALA A 148 -13.23 -2.96 31.30
C ALA A 148 -11.89 -2.56 31.97
N LYS A 149 -10.86 -2.23 31.19
CA LYS A 149 -9.57 -1.79 31.74
C LYS A 149 -9.66 -0.55 32.64
N LYS A 150 -10.58 0.38 32.35
CA LYS A 150 -10.82 1.55 33.22
C LYS A 150 -11.50 1.15 34.53
N ALA A 151 -12.41 0.18 34.52
CA ALA A 151 -13.02 -0.35 35.73
C ALA A 151 -12.00 -1.10 36.59
N ASP A 152 -11.14 -1.92 35.98
CA ASP A 152 -10.06 -2.64 36.67
C ASP A 152 -9.04 -1.68 37.28
N ALA A 153 -8.63 -0.65 36.55
CA ALA A 153 -7.72 0.38 37.06
C ALA A 153 -8.32 1.21 38.20
N LYS A 154 -9.64 1.43 38.21
CA LYS A 154 -10.35 2.13 39.30
C LYS A 154 -10.49 1.24 40.54
N LYS A 155 -10.68 -0.07 40.38
CA LYS A 155 -10.74 -1.06 41.46
C LYS A 155 -9.37 -1.27 42.12
N ALA A 156 -8.28 -1.25 41.34
CA ALA A 156 -6.91 -1.35 41.85
C ALA A 156 -6.43 -0.11 42.63
N LYS A 157 -7.08 1.06 42.45
CA LYS A 157 -6.74 2.32 43.12
C LYS A 157 -7.60 2.63 44.36
N ALA A 158 -8.53 1.76 44.76
CA ALA A 158 -9.34 1.95 45.96
C ALA A 158 -8.46 1.78 47.22
N PRO A 159 -8.47 2.73 48.18
CA PRO A 159 -7.59 2.70 49.33
C PRO A 159 -8.01 1.58 50.30
N LYS A 160 -7.06 0.71 50.66
CA LYS A 160 -7.20 -0.21 51.81
C LYS A 160 -7.49 0.65 53.05
N LYS A 161 -8.75 0.67 53.53
CA LYS A 161 -9.09 1.24 54.84
C LYS A 161 -8.27 0.49 55.88
N LYS A 162 -7.31 1.17 56.51
CA LYS A 162 -6.55 0.69 57.67
C LYS A 162 -7.56 0.36 58.77
N ALA A 163 -7.51 -0.88 59.27
CA ALA A 163 -8.22 -1.28 60.48
C ALA A 163 -7.69 -0.45 61.67
N ALA A 164 -8.60 0.15 62.44
CA ALA A 164 -8.27 0.87 63.67
C ALA A 164 -7.77 -0.13 64.74
N PRO A 165 -6.76 0.23 65.55
CA PRO A 165 -6.40 -0.58 66.70
C PRO A 165 -7.49 -0.41 67.79
N LYS A 166 -7.92 -1.53 68.38
CA LYS A 166 -8.83 -1.54 69.53
C LYS A 166 -8.11 -0.94 70.74
N ALA A 167 -8.79 -0.05 71.46
CA ALA A 167 -8.40 0.39 72.79
C ALA A 167 -8.79 -0.71 73.78
N ASP A 168 -7.79 -1.28 74.46
CA ASP A 168 -8.00 -2.15 75.62
C ASP A 168 -8.11 -1.31 76.89
N ALA A 169 -9.06 -1.70 77.72
CA ALA A 169 -9.42 -1.14 79.01
C ALA A 169 -8.55 -1.74 80.14
N LEU A 170 -8.14 -0.90 81.09
CA LEU A 170 -7.74 -1.25 82.46
C LEU A 170 -8.06 0.02 83.29
N ALA A 171 -9.17 0.09 84.04
CA ALA A 171 -9.38 -0.45 85.37
C ALA A 171 -8.38 0.12 86.41
N GLU A 172 -8.84 1.15 87.13
CA GLU A 172 -8.41 1.54 88.47
C GLU A 172 -9.64 1.96 89.27
#